data_AF-A0A831UKB8-F1
#
_entry.id   AF-A0A831UKB8-F1
#
_cell.length_a   1.000
_cell.length_b   1.000
_cell.length_c   1.000
_cell.angle_alpha   90.00
_cell.angle_beta   90.00
_cell.angle_gamma   90.00
#
_symmetry.space_group_name_H-M   'P 1'
#
loop_
_entity.id
_entity.type
_entity.pdbx_description
1 polymer ?
#
loop_
_entity_poly.entity_id
_entity_poly.type
_entity_poly.pdbx_seq_one_letter_code
_entity_poly.pdbx_strand_id
1 'polypeptide(L)' 'MKCAVCGGELRTGTTDLPFKVSDSTIVILKELPVFQCASCPEYLIEDHVLKQVDAILAKVEGGTELEIVRYAA' A
#
# COMPACT_ATOMS: atom_id res chain seq x y z
N MET A 1 -13.08 2.17 13.18
CA MET A 1 -13.71 2.09 11.83
C MET A 1 -14.16 0.63 11.60
N LYS A 2 -15.21 0.38 10.82
CA LYS A 2 -15.71 -0.98 10.55
C LYS A 2 -15.30 -1.42 9.15
N CYS A 3 -14.94 -2.69 8.99
CA CYS A 3 -14.64 -3.28 7.69
C CYS A 3 -15.91 -3.31 6.84
N ALA A 4 -15.85 -2.77 5.61
CA ALA A 4 -16.97 -2.77 4.68
C ALA A 4 -17.32 -4.17 4.16
N VAL A 5 -16.37 -5.12 4.21
CA VAL A 5 -16.55 -6.49 3.71
C VAL A 5 -17.21 -7.40 4.74
N CYS A 6 -16.75 -7.40 5.99
CA CYS A 6 -17.21 -8.35 7.02
C CYS A 6 -17.81 -7.72 8.28
N GLY A 7 -17.80 -6.38 8.43
CA GLY A 7 -18.26 -5.69 9.64
C GLY A 7 -17.31 -5.80 10.85
N GLY A 8 -16.14 -6.40 10.68
CA GLY A 8 -15.09 -6.52 11.69
C GLY A 8 -14.47 -5.17 12.09
N GLU A 9 -13.67 -5.19 13.15
CA GLU A 9 -12.89 -4.03 13.60
C GLU A 9 -11.66 -3.82 12.69
N LEU A 10 -11.47 -2.58 12.23
CA LEU A 10 -10.26 -2.15 11.55
C LEU A 10 -9.26 -1.58 12.57
N ARG A 11 -8.00 -2.01 12.47
CA ARG A 11 -6.89 -1.58 13.34
C ARG A 11 -5.77 -0.99 12.51
N THR A 12 -5.10 0.02 13.03
CA THR A 12 -3.89 0.57 12.40
C THR A 12 -2.78 -0.47 12.38
N GLY A 13 -2.12 -0.62 11.25
CA GLY A 13 -0.95 -1.48 11.07
C GLY A 13 -0.13 -1.02 9.88
N THR A 14 0.93 -1.78 9.59
CA THR A 14 1.76 -1.57 8.40
C THR A 14 1.84 -2.86 7.62
N THR A 15 1.87 -2.78 6.29
CA THR A 15 2.02 -3.95 5.42
C THR A 15 2.87 -3.62 4.21
N ASP A 16 3.26 -4.65 3.46
CA ASP A 16 4.06 -4.52 2.25
C ASP A 16 3.15 -4.80 1.05
N LEU A 17 2.94 -3.83 0.16
CA LEU A 17 2.04 -3.97 -0.99
C LEU A 17 2.77 -3.80 -2.33
N PRO A 18 2.49 -4.67 -3.33
CA PRO A 18 2.99 -4.50 -4.68
C PRO A 18 2.12 -3.53 -5.49
N PHE A 19 2.76 -2.65 -6.25
CA PHE A 19 2.15 -1.71 -7.19
C PHE A 19 2.75 -1.93 -8.58
N LYS A 20 1.90 -2.24 -9.56
CA LYS A 20 2.33 -2.32 -10.96
C LYS A 20 2.39 -0.90 -11.53
N VAL A 21 3.60 -0.38 -11.79
CA VAL A 21 3.81 0.99 -12.31
C VAL A 21 3.93 1.04 -13.83
N SER A 22 4.35 -0.06 -14.45
CA SER A 22 4.41 -0.24 -15.90
C SER A 22 4.15 -1.70 -16.26
N ASP A 23 4.15 -2.03 -17.55
CA ASP A 23 3.99 -3.44 -17.97
C ASP A 23 5.12 -4.36 -17.54
N SER A 24 6.32 -3.80 -17.35
CA SER A 24 7.51 -4.55 -16.97
C SER A 24 7.96 -4.31 -15.52
N THR A 25 7.41 -3.31 -14.82
CA THR A 25 7.93 -2.88 -13.52
C THR A 25 6.87 -2.99 -12.42
N ILE A 26 7.22 -3.70 -11.35
CA ILE A 26 6.47 -3.78 -10.10
C ILE A 26 7.29 -3.13 -8.99
N VAL A 27 6.66 -2.28 -8.19
CA VAL A 27 7.24 -1.65 -7.01
C VAL A 27 6.59 -2.23 -5.76
N ILE A 28 7.38 -2.85 -4.88
CA ILE A 28 6.91 -3.27 -3.56
C ILE A 28 7.16 -2.10 -2.60
N LEU A 29 6.08 -1.49 -2.11
CA LEU A 29 6.14 -0.50 -1.05
C LEU A 29 6.05 -1.20 0.30
N LYS A 30 7.13 -1.08 1.08
CA LYS A 30 7.26 -1.66 2.40
C LYS A 30 6.79 -0.73 3.50
N GLU A 31 6.29 -1.31 4.58
CA GLU A 31 5.83 -0.59 5.78
C GLU A 31 4.74 0.46 5.49
N LEU A 32 3.89 0.19 4.50
CA LEU A 32 2.79 1.05 4.13
C LEU A 32 1.75 1.08 5.27
N PRO A 33 1.41 2.26 5.82
CA PRO A 33 0.38 2.37 6.85
C PRO A 33 -0.99 2.04 6.26
N VAL A 34 -1.70 1.12 6.92
CA VAL A 34 -3.02 0.66 6.54
C VAL A 34 -3.91 0.43 7.76
N PHE A 35 -5.20 0.41 7.54
CA PHE A 35 -6.17 -0.17 8.46
C PHE A 35 -6.43 -1.62 8.10
N GLN A 36 -5.90 -2.56 8.87
CA GLN A 36 -6.10 -3.99 8.66
C GLN A 36 -7.30 -4.51 9.45
N CYS A 37 -8.15 -5.34 8.83
CA CYS A 37 -9.23 -6.00 9.53
C CYS A 37 -8.70 -7.13 10.42
N ALA A 38 -9.18 -7.20 11.67
CA ALA A 38 -8.82 -8.27 12.59
C ALA A 38 -9.54 -9.61 12.30
N SER A 39 -10.48 -9.63 11.35
CA SER A 39 -11.39 -10.78 11.14
C SER A 39 -11.42 -11.29 9.70
N CYS A 40 -10.77 -10.62 8.76
CA CYS A 40 -10.70 -11.03 7.35
C CYS A 40 -9.42 -10.43 6.71
N PRO A 41 -9.00 -10.86 5.52
CA PRO A 41 -7.76 -10.38 4.90
C PRO A 41 -7.85 -8.97 4.29
N GLU A 42 -8.92 -8.23 4.59
CA GLU A 42 -9.15 -6.89 4.06
C GLU A 42 -8.27 -5.84 4.75
N TYR A 43 -7.79 -4.87 3.96
CA TYR A 43 -7.10 -3.70 4.45
C TYR A 43 -7.59 -2.45 3.73
N LEU A 44 -7.59 -1.33 4.42
CA LEU A 44 -7.99 -0.04 3.90
C LEU A 44 -6.81 0.91 3.94
N ILE A 45 -6.48 1.51 2.80
CA ILE A 45 -5.49 2.58 2.69
C ILE A 45 -6.23 3.92 2.77
N GLU A 46 -5.77 4.84 3.60
CA GLU A 46 -6.38 6.17 3.71
C GLU A 46 -6.00 7.05 2.51
N ASP A 47 -6.90 7.97 2.13
CA ASP A 47 -6.69 8.86 0.99
C ASP A 47 -5.39 9.67 1.07
N HIS A 48 -4.99 10.09 2.27
CA HIS A 48 -3.75 10.85 2.45
C HIS A 48 -2.51 9.97 2.23
N VAL A 49 -2.55 8.71 2.66
CA VAL A 49 -1.50 7.71 2.41
C VAL A 49 -1.43 7.41 0.92
N LEU A 50 -2.58 7.22 0.26
CA LEU A 50 -2.63 6.94 -1.17
C LEU A 50 -2.00 8.07 -2.00
N LYS A 51 -2.27 9.33 -1.65
CA LYS A 51 -1.62 10.50 -2.29
C LYS A 51 -0.10 10.49 -2.11
N GLN A 52 0.41 10.04 -0.97
CA GLN A 52 1.85 9.91 -0.72
C GLN A 52 2.43 8.74 -1.52
N VAL A 53 1.71 7.62 -1.63
CA VAL A 53 2.07 6.49 -2.51
C VAL A 53 2.21 6.97 -3.95
N ASP A 54 1.23 7.68 -4.49
CA ASP A 54 1.28 8.22 -5.86
C ASP A 54 2.53 9.10 -6.08
N ALA A 55 2.86 9.95 -5.10
CA ALA A 55 4.05 10.80 -5.17
C ALA A 55 5.37 10.01 -5.09
N ILE A 56 5.39 8.87 -4.39
CA ILE A 56 6.56 7.98 -4.34
C ILE A 56 6.70 7.24 -5.68
N LEU A 57 5.61 6.65 -6.18
CA LEU A 57 5.60 5.91 -7.44
C LEU A 57 5.95 6.81 -8.64
N ALA A 58 5.55 8.08 -8.63
CA ALA A 58 5.91 9.05 -9.67
C ALA A 58 7.42 9.34 -9.77
N LYS A 59 8.21 9.03 -8.73
CA LYS A 59 9.67 9.20 -8.71
C LYS A 59 10.42 7.94 -9.15
N VAL A 60 9.72 6.82 -9.35
CA VAL A 60 10.34 5.57 -9.79
C VAL A 60 10.68 5.72 -11.26
N GLU A 61 11.98 5.90 -11.55
CA GLU A 61 12.50 5.91 -12.91
C GLU A 61 12.57 4.46 -13.41
N GLY A 62 11.78 4.14 -14.43
CA GLY A 62 11.75 2.80 -15.02
C GLY A 62 13.15 2.33 -15.43
N GLY A 63 13.44 1.05 -15.20
CA GLY A 63 14.76 0.48 -15.48
C GLY A 63 14.99 -0.90 -14.87
N THR A 64 14.17 -1.27 -13.88
CA THR A 64 14.17 -2.59 -13.24
C THR A 64 12.81 -3.25 -13.31
N GLU A 65 12.78 -4.58 -13.30
CA GLU A 65 11.52 -5.35 -13.29
C GLU A 65 10.85 -5.33 -11.92
N LEU A 66 11.64 -5.30 -10.85
CA LEU A 66 11.18 -5.26 -9.48
C LEU A 66 11.99 -4.24 -8.69
N GLU A 67 11.30 -3.32 -8.02
CA GLU A 67 11.90 -2.37 -7.11
C GLU A 67 11.26 -2.49 -5.72
N ILE A 68 12.05 -2.33 -4.66
CA ILE A 68 11.58 -2.40 -3.28
C ILE A 68 11.86 -1.04 -2.64
N VAL A 69 10.80 -0.32 -2.30
CA VAL A 69 10.87 1.03 -1.72
C VAL A 69 10.24 0.99 -0.33
N ARG A 70 10.85 1.67 0.65
CA ARG A 70 10.25 1.82 1.98
C ARG A 70 9.36 3.06 1.99
N TYR A 71 8.18 2.94 2.57
CA TYR A 71 7.32 4.09 2.83
C TYR A 71 7.99 5.01 3.85
N ALA A 72 8.50 6.15 3.39
CA ALA A 72 9.06 7.20 4.21
C ALA A 72 8.29 8.49 3.90
N ALA A 73 7.16 8.66 4.58
CA ALA A 73 6.31 9.85 4.53
C ALA A 73 6.90 11.03 5.29
#